data_AF-A0A958P338-F1
#
_entry.id   AF-A0A958P338-F1
#
_cell.length_a   1.000
_cell.length_b   1.000
_cell.length_c   1.000
_cell.angle_alpha   90.00
_cell.angle_beta   90.00
_cell.angle_gamma   90.00
#
_symmetry.space_group_name_H-M   'P 1'
#
loop_
_entity.id
_entity.type
_entity.pdbx_description
1 polymer ?
#
loop_
_entity_poly.entity_id
_entity_poly.type
_entity_poly.pdbx_seq_one_letter_code
_entity_poly.pdbx_strand_id
1 'polypeptide(L)'
;MIWKEIKNLKPTDFKRLTGVTPIIFLHLVEAVNDYEAKTRKRGRTGRKSHLITEDKLLMTLMYLREYRTMFHIGVAYGLSESNVCRTIKFIEQALISHPSLHLPGKRVLTESEHLFEVILIDVA
;
A
#
# COMPACT_ATOMS: atom_id res chain seq x y z
N MET A 1 -12.17 -12.17 1.53
CA MET A 1 -11.17 -11.32 0.87
C MET A 1 -11.61 -9.89 1.11
N ILE A 2 -10.75 -9.13 1.81
CA ILE A 2 -11.11 -7.94 2.59
C ILE A 2 -11.64 -6.82 1.70
N TRP A 3 -11.13 -6.68 0.47
CA TRP A 3 -11.59 -5.67 -0.47
C TRP A 3 -13.11 -5.69 -0.71
N LYS A 4 -13.72 -6.89 -0.81
CA LYS A 4 -15.17 -7.02 -1.08
C LYS A 4 -16.02 -6.41 0.04
N GLU A 5 -15.52 -6.44 1.26
CA GLU A 5 -16.21 -5.93 2.46
C GLU A 5 -16.02 -4.42 2.58
N ILE A 6 -14.82 -3.91 2.29
CA ILE A 6 -14.48 -2.51 2.57
C ILE A 6 -14.75 -1.54 1.42
N LYS A 7 -14.86 -2.02 0.17
CA LYS A 7 -14.99 -1.17 -1.03
C LYS A 7 -16.19 -0.23 -1.02
N ASN A 8 -17.24 -0.57 -0.27
CA ASN A 8 -18.49 0.18 -0.19
C ASN A 8 -18.60 1.02 1.10
N LEU A 9 -17.53 1.08 1.91
CA LEU A 9 -17.51 1.93 3.10
C LEU A 9 -17.61 3.41 2.71
N LYS A 10 -18.12 4.22 3.65
CA LYS A 10 -18.06 5.67 3.51
C LYS A 10 -16.59 6.10 3.36
N PRO A 11 -16.28 7.14 2.56
CA PRO A 11 -14.90 7.57 2.34
C PRO A 11 -14.13 7.89 3.63
N THR A 12 -14.81 8.40 4.66
CA THR A 12 -14.25 8.67 5.98
C THR A 12 -13.81 7.39 6.69
N ASP A 13 -14.67 6.36 6.68
CA ASP A 13 -14.41 5.08 7.34
C ASP A 13 -13.35 4.29 6.58
N PHE A 14 -13.38 4.35 5.24
CA PHE A 14 -12.35 3.79 4.39
C PHE A 14 -10.97 4.40 4.68
N LYS A 15 -10.89 5.73 4.77
CA LYS A 15 -9.64 6.43 5.11
C LYS A 15 -9.18 6.09 6.52
N ARG A 16 -10.09 6.00 7.49
CA ARG A 16 -9.77 5.62 8.87
C ARG A 16 -9.22 4.20 8.96
N LEU A 17 -9.72 3.28 8.14
CA LEU A 17 -9.27 1.89 8.10
C LEU A 17 -7.92 1.75 7.38
N THR A 18 -7.81 2.28 6.17
CA THR A 18 -6.67 2.02 5.27
C THR A 18 -5.56 3.07 5.35
N GLY A 19 -5.83 4.25 5.91
CA GLY A 19 -4.93 5.40 5.95
C GLY A 19 -5.00 6.31 4.72
N VAL A 20 -5.67 5.91 3.64
CA VAL A 20 -5.75 6.66 2.37
C VAL A 20 -7.20 6.84 1.92
N THR A 21 -7.47 7.88 1.12
CA THR A 21 -8.82 8.04 0.54
C THR A 21 -9.07 6.96 -0.52
N PRO A 22 -10.34 6.61 -0.81
CA PRO A 22 -10.65 5.65 -1.88
C PRO A 22 -10.04 6.04 -3.23
N ILE A 23 -10.00 7.34 -3.54
CA ILE A 23 -9.42 7.87 -4.78
C ILE A 23 -7.92 7.58 -4.84
N ILE A 24 -7.18 7.90 -3.77
CA ILE A 24 -5.73 7.63 -3.70
C ILE A 24 -5.49 6.12 -3.76
N PHE A 25 -6.30 5.32 -3.06
CA PHE A 25 -6.20 3.87 -3.08
C PHE A 25 -6.30 3.31 -4.50
N LEU A 26 -7.29 3.75 -5.30
CA LEU A 26 -7.43 3.30 -6.68
C LEU A 26 -6.23 3.71 -7.55
N HIS A 27 -5.70 4.91 -7.35
CA HIS A 27 -4.49 5.37 -8.06
C HIS A 27 -3.25 4.50 -7.69
N LEU A 28 -3.13 4.08 -6.43
CA LEU A 28 -2.08 3.13 -6.02
C LEU A 28 -2.27 1.75 -6.67
N VAL A 29 -3.52 1.26 -6.77
CA VAL A 29 -3.84 -0.01 -7.46
C VAL A 29 -3.45 0.07 -8.94
N GLU A 30 -3.74 1.17 -9.61
CA GLU A 30 -3.35 1.41 -11.00
C GLU A 30 -1.82 1.38 -11.17
N ALA A 31 -1.08 2.10 -10.32
CA ALA A 31 0.38 2.08 -10.33
C ALA A 31 0.96 0.66 -10.17
N VAL A 32 0.36 -0.16 -9.29
CA VAL A 32 0.77 -1.57 -9.11
C VAL A 32 0.47 -2.41 -10.34
N ASN A 33 -0.71 -2.26 -10.94
CA ASN A 33 -1.11 -3.00 -12.14
C ASN A 33 -0.18 -2.67 -13.33
N ASP A 34 0.18 -1.40 -13.50
CA ASP A 34 1.13 -0.94 -14.51
C ASP A 34 2.52 -1.56 -14.33
N TYR A 35 2.99 -1.61 -13.08
CA TYR A 35 4.25 -2.26 -12.74
C TYR A 35 4.19 -3.78 -13.01
N GLU A 36 3.08 -4.44 -12.64
CA GLU A 36 2.89 -5.86 -12.89
C GLU A 36 2.88 -6.16 -14.40
N ALA A 37 2.19 -5.37 -15.20
CA ALA A 37 2.16 -5.50 -16.67
C ALA A 37 3.56 -5.36 -17.28
N LYS A 38 4.37 -4.39 -16.82
CA LYS A 38 5.76 -4.19 -17.26
C LYS A 38 6.66 -5.36 -16.86
N THR A 39 6.50 -5.91 -15.66
CA THR A 39 7.35 -7.02 -15.19
C THR A 39 6.98 -8.37 -15.80
N ARG A 40 5.70 -8.63 -16.13
CA ARG A 40 5.29 -9.83 -16.85
C ARG A 40 5.90 -9.90 -18.26
N LYS A 41 5.98 -8.76 -18.97
CA LYS A 41 6.64 -8.67 -20.28
C LYS A 41 8.13 -9.04 -20.24
N ARG A 42 8.77 -8.94 -19.07
CA ARG A 42 10.19 -9.27 -18.85
C ARG A 42 10.45 -10.72 -18.45
N GLY A 43 9.46 -11.62 -18.62
CA GLY A 43 9.66 -13.06 -18.42
C GLY A 43 9.53 -13.51 -16.98
N ARG A 44 8.66 -12.90 -16.18
CA ARG A 44 8.32 -13.42 -14.83
C ARG A 44 7.57 -14.75 -14.96
N THR A 45 8.31 -15.85 -14.91
CA THR A 45 7.78 -17.22 -14.93
C THR A 45 7.45 -17.64 -13.51
N GLY A 46 6.16 -17.73 -13.18
CA GLY A 46 5.70 -18.15 -11.86
C GLY A 46 4.18 -18.30 -11.77
N ARG A 47 3.70 -19.02 -10.75
CA ARG A 47 2.26 -19.22 -10.52
C ARG A 47 1.60 -17.87 -10.20
N LYS A 48 0.51 -17.55 -10.89
CA LYS A 48 -0.30 -16.36 -10.59
C LYS A 48 -0.77 -16.42 -9.14
N SER A 49 -0.57 -15.32 -8.41
CA SER A 49 -1.15 -15.14 -7.08
C SER A 49 -2.68 -15.28 -7.14
N HIS A 50 -3.27 -15.95 -6.16
CA HIS A 50 -4.72 -16.05 -6.00
C HIS A 50 -5.35 -14.72 -5.53
N LEU A 51 -4.57 -13.85 -4.87
CA LEU A 51 -5.03 -12.53 -4.46
C LEU A 51 -5.12 -11.55 -5.63
N ILE A 52 -6.22 -10.77 -5.67
CA ILE A 52 -6.36 -9.59 -6.52
C ILE A 52 -5.45 -8.45 -6.03
N THR A 53 -5.18 -7.47 -6.89
CA THR A 53 -4.22 -6.38 -6.59
C THR A 53 -4.65 -5.54 -5.39
N GLU A 54 -5.95 -5.29 -5.25
CA GLU A 54 -6.53 -4.51 -4.15
C GLU A 54 -6.28 -5.17 -2.79
N ASP A 55 -6.50 -6.49 -2.69
CA ASP A 55 -6.25 -7.23 -1.46
C ASP A 55 -4.75 -7.30 -1.12
N LYS A 56 -3.87 -7.38 -2.12
CA LYS A 56 -2.41 -7.28 -1.90
C LYS A 56 -2.02 -5.91 -1.37
N LEU A 57 -2.59 -4.84 -1.94
CA LEU A 57 -2.31 -3.48 -1.50
C LEU A 57 -2.83 -3.25 -0.07
N LEU A 58 -4.05 -3.70 0.25
CA LEU A 58 -4.58 -3.64 1.61
C LEU A 58 -3.71 -4.38 2.61
N MET A 59 -3.23 -5.56 2.24
CA MET A 59 -2.32 -6.33 3.08
C MET A 59 -1.04 -5.54 3.39
N THR A 60 -0.48 -4.84 2.40
CA THR A 60 0.68 -3.96 2.59
C THR A 60 0.34 -2.75 3.45
N LEU A 61 -0.83 -2.12 3.26
CA LEU A 61 -1.25 -1.00 4.10
C LEU A 61 -1.48 -1.41 5.56
N MET A 62 -2.01 -2.62 5.81
CA MET A 62 -2.10 -3.18 7.17
C MET A 62 -0.73 -3.34 7.80
N TYR A 63 0.26 -3.86 7.05
CA TYR A 63 1.64 -3.97 7.54
C TYR A 63 2.24 -2.62 7.91
N LEU A 64 2.10 -1.60 7.04
CA LEU A 64 2.68 -0.28 7.24
C LEU A 64 1.97 0.53 8.34
N ARG A 65 0.64 0.36 8.47
CA ARG A 65 -0.18 1.17 9.39
C ARG A 65 -0.33 0.55 10.77
N GLU A 66 -0.51 -0.77 10.84
CA GLU A 66 -0.76 -1.49 12.10
C GLU A 66 0.51 -2.12 12.68
N TYR A 67 1.64 -2.09 11.96
CA TYR A 67 2.89 -2.79 12.32
C TYR A 67 2.66 -4.29 12.65
N ARG A 68 1.62 -4.88 12.04
CA ARG A 68 1.22 -6.26 12.30
C ARG A 68 2.28 -7.22 11.73
N THR A 69 2.61 -8.27 12.48
CA THR A 69 3.62 -9.24 12.03
C THR A 69 3.16 -9.96 10.76
N MET A 70 4.10 -10.35 9.91
CA MET A 70 3.79 -11.08 8.68
C MET A 70 3.08 -12.41 8.94
N PHE A 71 3.34 -13.06 10.09
CA PHE A 71 2.63 -14.25 10.54
C PHE A 71 1.14 -13.97 10.75
N HIS A 72 0.84 -12.92 11.49
CA HIS A 72 -0.54 -12.57 11.80
C HIS A 72 -1.30 -12.17 10.53
N ILE A 73 -0.67 -11.41 9.64
CA ILE A 73 -1.24 -11.10 8.33
C ILE A 73 -1.46 -12.40 7.52
N GLY A 74 -0.49 -13.31 7.54
CA GLY A 74 -0.59 -14.61 6.88
C GLY A 74 -1.79 -15.43 7.34
N VAL A 75 -2.01 -15.52 8.66
CA VAL A 75 -3.19 -16.19 9.23
C VAL A 75 -4.49 -15.54 8.75
N ALA A 76 -4.59 -14.20 8.78
CA ALA A 76 -5.79 -13.48 8.36
C ALA A 76 -6.13 -13.67 6.87
N TYR A 77 -5.11 -13.82 6.02
CA TYR A 77 -5.26 -14.01 4.57
C TYR A 77 -5.19 -15.47 4.10
N GLY A 78 -4.93 -16.43 5.01
CA GLY A 78 -4.70 -17.83 4.65
C GLY A 78 -3.44 -18.05 3.81
N LEU A 79 -2.38 -17.27 4.06
CA LEU A 79 -1.10 -17.31 3.36
C LEU A 79 0.06 -17.65 4.30
N SER A 80 1.13 -18.22 3.75
CA SER A 80 2.39 -18.36 4.49
C SER A 80 3.09 -17.02 4.67
N GLU A 81 3.86 -16.87 5.75
CA GLU A 81 4.68 -15.67 6.03
C GLU A 81 5.55 -15.27 4.85
N SER A 82 6.20 -16.24 4.20
CA SER A 82 7.06 -15.97 3.04
C SER A 82 6.27 -15.41 1.86
N ASN A 83 5.00 -15.79 1.69
CA ASN A 83 4.15 -15.24 0.63
C ASN A 83 3.72 -13.80 0.93
N VAL A 84 3.36 -13.53 2.19
CA VAL A 84 3.08 -12.16 2.67
C VAL A 84 4.30 -11.26 2.45
N CYS A 85 5.48 -11.71 2.90
CA CYS A 85 6.74 -10.98 2.73
C CYS A 85 7.03 -10.63 1.27
N ARG A 86 6.93 -11.61 0.36
CA ARG A 86 7.17 -11.38 -1.08
C ARG A 86 6.16 -10.42 -1.68
N THR A 87 4.90 -10.51 -1.27
CA THR A 87 3.83 -9.64 -1.77
C THR A 87 4.02 -8.20 -1.31
N ILE A 88 4.32 -7.98 -0.02
CA ILE A 88 4.61 -6.65 0.52
C ILE A 88 5.77 -6.02 -0.24
N LYS A 89 6.90 -6.72 -0.34
CA LYS A 89 8.08 -6.24 -1.10
C LYS A 89 7.77 -5.93 -2.56
N PHE A 90 6.92 -6.74 -3.21
CA PHE A 90 6.51 -6.48 -4.59
C PHE A 90 5.67 -5.21 -4.70
N ILE A 91 4.71 -5.00 -3.80
CA ILE A 91 3.88 -3.79 -3.77
C ILE A 91 4.75 -2.56 -3.47
N GLU A 92 5.61 -2.61 -2.46
CA GLU A 92 6.54 -1.52 -2.13
C GLU A 92 7.40 -1.14 -3.34
N GLN A 93 8.00 -2.13 -4.00
CA GLN A 93 8.81 -1.87 -5.19
C GLN A 93 7.98 -1.24 -6.32
N ALA A 94 6.73 -1.69 -6.52
CA ALA A 94 5.86 -1.14 -7.54
C ALA A 94 5.53 0.34 -7.27
N LEU A 95 5.21 0.68 -6.02
CA LEU A 95 4.89 2.05 -5.61
C LEU A 95 6.12 2.97 -5.68
N ILE A 96 7.27 2.51 -5.17
CA ILE A 96 8.54 3.25 -5.24
C ILE A 96 8.96 3.50 -6.69
N SER A 97 8.66 2.59 -7.60
CA SER A 97 9.04 2.74 -9.01
C SER A 97 8.12 3.70 -9.78
N HIS A 98 7.00 4.14 -9.19
CA HIS A 98 6.01 4.95 -9.89
C HIS A 98 6.32 6.45 -9.76
N PRO A 99 6.57 7.17 -10.87
CA PRO A 99 7.02 8.56 -10.83
C PRO A 99 6.08 9.53 -10.09
N SER A 100 4.76 9.33 -10.20
CA SER A 100 3.76 10.20 -9.57
C SER A 100 3.67 10.06 -8.05
N LEU A 101 4.30 9.04 -7.47
CA LEU A 101 4.33 8.80 -6.03
C LEU A 101 5.63 9.26 -5.37
N HIS A 102 6.60 9.72 -6.17
CA HIS A 102 7.82 10.28 -5.62
C HIS A 102 7.53 11.58 -4.88
N LEU A 103 8.07 11.67 -3.67
CA LEU A 103 8.11 12.92 -2.95
C LEU A 103 8.97 13.93 -3.73
N PRO A 104 8.57 15.22 -3.77
CA PRO A 104 9.41 16.24 -4.33
C PRO A 104 10.72 16.34 -3.52
N GLY A 105 11.76 16.90 -4.13
CA GLY A 105 13.08 16.99 -3.50
C GLY A 105 13.04 17.73 -2.15
N LYS A 106 14.00 17.42 -1.27
CA LYS A 106 14.06 17.96 0.11
C LYS A 106 13.89 19.48 0.20
N ARG A 107 14.40 20.25 -0.77
CA ARG A 107 14.29 21.72 -0.79
C ARG A 107 12.84 22.19 -0.96
N VAL A 108 12.11 21.58 -1.90
CA VAL A 108 10.69 21.88 -2.17
C VAL A 108 9.82 21.53 -0.96
N LEU A 109 10.17 20.48 -0.23
CA LEU A 109 9.44 20.10 0.99
C LEU A 109 9.62 21.09 2.15
N THR A 110 10.71 21.85 2.17
CA THR A 110 11.00 22.87 3.20
C THR A 110 10.47 24.25 2.80
N GLU A 111 10.09 24.45 1.54
CA GLU A 111 9.43 25.68 1.10
C GLU A 111 8.06 25.76 1.79
N SER A 112 7.78 26.93 2.39
CA SER A 112 6.70 27.21 3.35
C SER A 112 5.26 27.05 2.81
N GLU A 113 5.07 26.48 1.63
CA GLU A 113 3.76 26.25 1.00
C GLU A 113 3.10 24.94 1.48
N HIS A 114 3.83 24.08 2.19
CA HIS A 114 3.27 22.88 2.80
C HIS A 114 2.90 23.16 4.27
N LEU A 115 1.62 23.42 4.53
CA LEU A 115 1.04 23.53 5.88
C LEU A 115 1.15 22.18 6.60
N PHE A 116 2.23 21.95 7.34
CA PHE A 116 2.32 20.83 8.26
C PHE A 116 1.66 21.23 9.58
N GLU A 117 0.73 20.41 10.07
CA GLU A 117 0.22 20.52 11.43
C GLU A 117 1.30 19.98 12.39
N VAL A 118 2.13 20.87 12.91
CA VAL A 118 3.16 20.52 13.90
C VAL A 118 2.52 20.48 15.28
N ILE A 119 2.40 19.28 15.85
CA ILE A 119 1.95 19.08 17.23
C ILE A 119 3.19 18.80 18.09
N LEU A 120 3.55 19.74 18.95
CA LEU A 120 4.62 19.60 19.94
C LEU A 120 4.08 18.82 21.13
N ILE A 121 4.68 17.66 21.42
CA ILE A 121 4.34 16.82 22.59
C ILE A 121 5.59 16.76 23.46
N ASP A 122 5.54 17.45 24.60
CA ASP A 122 6.56 17.32 25.64
C ASP A 122 6.23 16.10 26.51
N VAL A 123 7.23 15.29 26.81
CA VAL A 123 7.10 14.08 27.64
C VAL A 123 7.89 14.33 28.91
N ALA A 124 7.17 14.53 30.01
CA ALA A 124 7.72 14.65 31.37
C ALA A 124 8.12 13.30 31.96
#